data_AF-A0A261WJ02-F1
#
_entry.id   AF-A0A261WJ02-F1
#
_cell.length_a   1.000
_cell.length_b   1.000
_cell.length_c   1.000
_cell.angle_alpha   90.00
_cell.angle_beta   90.00
_cell.angle_gamma   90.00
#
_symmetry.space_group_name_H-M   'P 1'
#
loop_
_entity.id
_entity.type
_entity.pdbx_description
1 polymer ?
#
loop_
_entity_poly.entity_id
_entity_poly.type
_entity_poly.pdbx_seq_one_letter_code
_entity_poly.pdbx_strand_id
1 'polypeptide(L)'
;MVMRFPRQIQHLGLAALLLSKIRQDPDDLSTVLTLQRFLLRQIITAEHRVKRLKKARARMQSLKRKGSTRERSTILKALASKAASRIQDLHHLIFLWKCFGDGIACVYQSSYSLKHLYFDGEYEVKSDPGFMLGKTGFINEYRFLRRALAMNVPAILSDLTNVIRHGDVCLMGAADPLPWEIKSSKNTNMRVKKQQEQILVLQEFFANDYAPNFRGLANAKRVEVSVPLVSYEDQINECLTKAQQHGTAVVAPELGLTYLCGWNVAGRAEAFLDLHGQYQTPTTLTVSLTPEPTWQHHKSFTVTLSPANTVLFMQERFTCLVLIDLAVVRQLLDERALEPVILMDGISAIQIAPRVNKERGNSEGKGIADDWENRAGVFKLSEQHFLRVATQFESLQWFADNLAQQIEAMRSERPTEAMMAGDPSLSEIPEDWLFARDRYAEPSGD
;
A
#
# COMPACT_ATOMS: atom_id res chain seq x y z
N MET A 1 13.14 -0.75 24.49
CA MET A 1 13.55 0.07 23.34
C MET A 1 13.04 1.50 23.54
N VAL A 2 13.87 2.51 23.22
CA VAL A 2 13.49 3.94 23.26
C VAL A 2 12.70 4.28 21.99
N MET A 3 11.73 5.19 22.07
CA MET A 3 11.00 5.72 20.91
C MET A 3 11.93 6.07 19.74
N ARG A 4 11.53 5.77 18.49
CA ARG A 4 12.36 6.01 17.29
C ARG A 4 12.61 7.50 17.03
N PHE A 5 11.58 8.33 17.17
CA PHE A 5 11.62 9.78 16.92
C PHE A 5 11.01 10.60 18.08
N PRO A 6 11.60 10.56 19.30
CA PRO A 6 10.97 11.12 20.50
C PRO A 6 10.75 12.64 20.40
N ARG A 7 11.63 13.34 19.67
CA ARG A 7 11.52 14.78 19.43
C ARG A 7 10.40 15.17 18.46
N GLN A 8 9.72 14.20 17.84
CA GLN A 8 8.68 14.45 16.84
C GLN A 8 7.28 14.08 17.33
N ILE A 9 7.13 13.53 18.54
CA ILE A 9 5.83 13.06 19.10
C ILE A 9 4.75 14.13 18.98
N GLN A 10 5.03 15.36 19.45
CA GLN A 10 4.07 16.46 19.42
C GLN A 10 3.69 16.86 17.98
N HIS A 11 4.65 16.91 17.06
CA HIS A 11 4.40 17.24 15.67
C HIS A 11 3.60 16.14 14.94
N LEU A 12 3.92 14.87 15.21
CA LEU A 12 3.20 13.73 14.66
C LEU A 12 1.77 13.69 15.20
N GLY A 13 1.60 13.97 16.50
CA GLY A 13 0.28 14.09 17.12
C GLY A 13 -0.56 15.22 16.52
N LEU A 14 0.04 16.39 16.27
CA LEU A 14 -0.66 17.48 15.59
C LEU A 14 -1.09 17.09 14.17
N ALA A 15 -0.22 16.46 13.38
CA ALA A 15 -0.57 15.98 12.05
C ALA A 15 -1.70 14.95 12.08
N ALA A 16 -1.65 13.99 13.02
CA ALA A 16 -2.68 12.98 13.19
C ALA A 16 -4.03 13.58 13.58
N LEU A 17 -4.05 14.58 14.48
CA LEU A 17 -5.27 15.29 14.87
C LEU A 17 -5.86 16.11 13.72
N LEU A 18 -5.01 16.83 12.96
CA LEU A 18 -5.45 17.56 11.78
C LEU A 18 -6.04 16.63 10.71
N LEU A 19 -5.41 15.48 10.47
CA LEU A 19 -5.92 14.48 9.53
C LEU A 19 -7.24 13.87 10.03
N SER A 20 -7.35 13.57 11.33
CA SER A 20 -8.59 13.11 11.93
C SER A 20 -9.73 14.13 11.77
N LYS A 21 -9.41 15.43 11.87
CA LYS A 21 -10.40 16.49 11.63
C LYS A 21 -10.84 16.51 10.16
N ILE A 22 -9.93 16.36 9.20
CA ILE A 22 -10.27 16.24 7.76
C ILE A 22 -11.16 15.02 7.51
N ARG A 23 -10.92 13.89 8.19
CA ARG A 23 -11.77 12.70 8.06
C ARG A 23 -13.19 12.92 8.58
N GLN A 24 -13.33 13.68 9.66
CA GLN A 24 -14.63 13.96 10.29
C GLN A 24 -15.43 15.02 9.52
N ASP A 25 -14.73 15.97 8.89
CA ASP A 25 -15.30 17.03 8.08
C ASP A 25 -14.46 17.22 6.80
N PRO A 26 -14.70 16.40 5.75
CA PRO A 26 -13.97 16.50 4.48
C PRO A 26 -14.21 17.81 3.72
N ASP A 27 -15.27 18.54 4.03
CA ASP A 27 -15.58 19.82 3.37
C ASP A 27 -14.77 20.99 3.98
N ASP A 28 -14.15 20.81 5.15
CA ASP A 28 -13.20 21.76 5.73
C ASP A 28 -11.84 21.75 5.02
N LEU A 29 -11.83 22.27 3.79
CA LEU A 29 -10.63 22.44 2.97
C LEU A 29 -9.62 23.42 3.58
N SER A 30 -10.03 24.22 4.57
CA SER A 30 -9.10 25.07 5.33
C SER A 30 -8.18 24.24 6.23
N THR A 31 -8.70 23.16 6.82
CA THR A 31 -7.90 22.19 7.58
C THR A 31 -7.00 21.38 6.64
N VAL A 32 -7.47 21.02 5.45
CA VAL A 32 -6.63 20.39 4.39
C VAL A 32 -5.42 21.26 4.05
N LEU A 33 -5.64 22.54 3.78
CA LEU A 33 -4.55 23.48 3.51
C LEU A 33 -3.60 23.62 4.72
N THR A 34 -4.16 23.65 5.93
CA THR A 34 -3.39 23.77 7.17
C THR A 34 -2.45 22.58 7.37
N LEU A 35 -2.95 21.35 7.18
CA LEU A 35 -2.14 20.15 7.27
C LEU A 35 -1.05 20.14 6.19
N GLN A 36 -1.37 20.42 4.93
CA GLN A 36 -0.36 20.46 3.86
C GLN A 36 0.74 21.49 4.13
N ARG A 37 0.39 22.68 4.62
CA ARG A 37 1.38 23.69 5.05
C ARG A 37 2.27 23.20 6.19
N PHE A 38 1.69 22.48 7.13
CA PHE A 38 2.43 21.89 8.24
C PHE A 38 3.41 20.82 7.73
N LEU A 39 2.95 19.88 6.91
CA LEU A 39 3.77 18.81 6.33
C LEU A 39 4.93 19.38 5.50
N LEU A 40 4.66 20.37 4.66
CA LEU A 40 5.67 21.06 3.85
C LEU A 40 6.81 21.61 4.73
N ARG A 41 6.48 22.26 5.85
CA ARG A 41 7.49 22.80 6.79
C ARG A 41 8.31 21.69 7.43
N GLN A 42 7.68 20.59 7.85
CA GLN A 42 8.39 19.47 8.48
C GLN A 42 9.34 18.77 7.49
N ILE A 43 8.86 18.51 6.27
CA ILE A 43 9.66 17.85 5.23
C ILE A 43 10.85 18.74 4.81
N ILE A 44 10.62 20.03 4.50
CA ILE A 44 11.72 20.95 4.14
C ILE A 44 12.76 21.04 5.28
N THR A 45 12.31 21.06 6.54
CA THR A 45 13.21 21.09 7.70
C THR A 45 14.06 19.81 7.78
N ALA A 46 13.48 18.64 7.49
CA ALA A 46 14.20 17.38 7.42
C ALA A 46 15.19 17.35 6.24
N GLU A 47 14.77 17.79 5.05
CA GLU A 47 15.63 17.90 3.85
C GLU A 47 16.83 18.83 4.09
N HIS A 48 16.63 19.98 4.74
CA HIS A 48 17.70 20.88 5.18
C HIS A 48 18.73 20.16 6.06
N ARG A 49 18.26 19.34 7.01
CA ARG A 49 19.13 18.55 7.89
C ARG A 49 19.88 17.48 7.10
N VAL A 50 19.22 16.78 6.18
CA VAL A 50 19.86 15.80 5.28
C VAL A 50 20.98 16.46 4.47
N LYS A 51 20.72 17.60 3.82
CA LYS A 51 21.71 18.34 3.02
C LYS A 51 22.92 18.74 3.86
N ARG A 52 22.71 19.26 5.07
CA ARG A 52 23.81 19.63 5.99
C ARG A 52 24.63 18.41 6.42
N LEU A 53 23.98 17.29 6.76
CA LEU A 53 24.66 16.05 7.15
C LEU A 53 25.44 15.42 5.99
N LYS A 54 24.89 15.43 4.77
CA LYS A 54 25.61 14.99 3.56
C LYS A 54 26.89 15.81 3.34
N LYS A 55 26.82 17.14 3.47
CA LYS A 55 28.00 18.03 3.37
C LYS A 55 29.03 17.75 4.49
N ALA A 56 28.57 17.56 5.73
CA ALA A 56 29.44 17.23 6.86
C ALA A 56 30.14 15.88 6.67
N ARG A 57 29.42 14.85 6.24
CA ARG A 57 29.97 13.52 5.92
C ARG A 57 31.03 13.60 4.82
N ALA A 58 30.75 14.32 3.73
CA ALA A 58 31.73 14.51 2.64
C ALA A 58 33.00 15.21 3.14
N ARG A 59 32.87 16.22 4.01
CA ARG A 59 34.02 16.90 4.64
C ARG A 59 34.83 15.95 5.52
N MET A 60 34.18 15.12 6.33
CA MET A 60 34.86 14.11 7.18
C MET A 60 35.62 13.08 6.33
N GLN A 61 35.03 12.61 5.24
CA GLN A 61 35.68 11.69 4.31
C GLN A 61 36.87 12.34 3.58
N SER A 62 36.76 13.61 3.20
CA SER A 62 37.88 14.36 2.61
C SER A 62 39.04 14.54 3.59
N LEU A 63 38.75 14.91 4.84
CA LEU A 63 39.77 15.07 5.89
C LEU A 63 40.54 13.77 6.16
N LYS A 64 39.86 12.61 6.07
CA LYS A 64 40.53 11.31 6.18
C LYS A 64 41.52 11.06 5.03
N ARG A 65 41.20 11.49 3.80
CA ARG A 65 42.06 11.29 2.62
C ARG A 65 43.32 12.17 2.63
N LYS A 66 43.29 13.31 3.34
CA LYS A 66 44.40 14.28 3.40
C LYS A 66 45.50 13.96 4.42
N GLY A 67 45.58 12.71 4.88
CA GLY A 67 46.54 12.29 5.90
C GLY A 67 46.03 12.61 7.30
N SER A 68 45.44 11.61 7.95
CA SER A 68 45.06 11.68 9.36
C SER A 68 45.76 10.56 10.15
N THR A 69 46.13 10.83 11.40
CA THR A 69 46.63 9.81 12.32
C THR A 69 45.63 8.65 12.43
N ARG A 70 46.09 7.45 12.82
CA ARG A 70 45.23 6.25 12.93
C ARG A 70 44.02 6.51 13.84
N GLU A 71 44.23 7.15 14.99
CA GLU A 71 43.17 7.52 15.93
C GLU A 71 42.16 8.50 15.32
N ARG A 72 42.64 9.57 14.68
CA ARG A 72 41.78 10.57 14.02
C ARG A 72 40.98 9.96 12.87
N SER A 73 41.57 9.01 12.14
CA SER A 73 40.89 8.25 11.09
C SER A 73 39.74 7.41 11.62
N THR A 74 39.92 6.77 12.78
CA THR A 74 38.88 5.97 13.46
C THR A 74 37.72 6.86 13.91
N ILE A 75 38.02 7.99 14.56
CA ILE A 75 37.01 8.97 14.99
C ILE A 75 36.21 9.50 13.79
N LEU A 76 36.88 9.87 12.70
CA LEU A 76 36.22 10.36 11.48
C LEU A 76 35.32 9.28 10.84
N LYS A 77 35.73 8.01 10.86
CA LYS A 77 34.90 6.89 10.38
C LYS A 77 33.64 6.73 11.23
N ALA A 78 33.77 6.78 12.54
CA ALA A 78 32.63 6.70 13.46
C ALA A 78 31.64 7.85 13.27
N LEU A 79 32.13 9.09 13.16
CA LEU A 79 31.30 10.27 12.91
C LEU A 79 30.60 10.22 11.54
N ALA A 80 31.30 9.79 10.49
CA ALA A 80 30.73 9.62 9.16
C ALA A 80 29.63 8.55 9.14
N SER A 81 29.83 7.44 9.89
CA SER A 81 28.82 6.39 10.05
C SER A 81 27.58 6.91 10.80
N LYS A 82 27.77 7.62 11.93
CA LYS A 82 26.68 8.28 12.66
C LYS A 82 25.90 9.27 11.79
N ALA A 83 26.60 10.06 10.96
CA ALA A 83 25.96 10.95 10.01
C ALA A 83 25.16 10.20 8.94
N ALA A 84 25.65 9.05 8.46
CA ALA A 84 24.94 8.22 7.49
C ALA A 84 23.65 7.61 8.08
N SER A 85 23.73 7.01 9.27
CA SER A 85 22.55 6.52 10.00
C SER A 85 21.54 7.64 10.25
N ARG A 86 22.01 8.82 10.66
CA ARG A 86 21.10 9.96 10.87
C ARG A 86 20.44 10.48 9.59
N ILE A 87 21.09 10.32 8.43
CA ILE A 87 20.48 10.62 7.13
C ILE A 87 19.36 9.61 6.84
N GLN A 88 19.57 8.33 7.11
CA GLN A 88 18.54 7.29 6.95
C GLN A 88 17.34 7.57 7.85
N ASP A 89 17.55 7.90 9.13
CA ASP A 89 16.48 8.33 10.06
C ASP A 89 15.65 9.48 9.49
N LEU A 90 16.31 10.48 8.89
CA LEU A 90 15.63 11.65 8.34
C LEU A 90 14.86 11.32 7.07
N HIS A 91 15.35 10.41 6.22
CA HIS A 91 14.59 9.95 5.07
C HIS A 91 13.35 9.16 5.51
N HIS A 92 13.49 8.26 6.49
CA HIS A 92 12.34 7.56 7.05
C HIS A 92 11.36 8.56 7.68
N LEU A 93 11.84 9.57 8.42
CA LEU A 93 10.96 10.60 8.96
C LEU A 93 10.23 11.40 7.86
N ILE A 94 10.87 11.69 6.72
CA ILE A 94 10.21 12.29 5.56
C ILE A 94 9.13 11.37 5.01
N PHE A 95 9.42 10.07 4.88
CA PHE A 95 8.43 9.06 4.50
C PHE A 95 7.21 9.07 5.42
N LEU A 96 7.41 9.09 6.75
CA LEU A 96 6.31 9.16 7.72
C LEU A 96 5.50 10.45 7.60
N TRP A 97 6.13 11.59 7.33
CA TRP A 97 5.40 12.83 7.06
C TRP A 97 4.53 12.71 5.81
N LYS A 98 5.06 12.07 4.76
CA LYS A 98 4.31 11.82 3.53
C LYS A 98 3.16 10.82 3.71
N CYS A 99 3.22 9.91 4.69
CA CYS A 99 2.09 9.04 5.02
C CYS A 99 0.84 9.83 5.43
N PHE A 100 0.98 11.00 6.05
CA PHE A 100 -0.16 11.89 6.33
C PHE A 100 -0.70 12.54 5.04
N GLY A 101 0.15 12.79 4.05
CA GLY A 101 -0.29 13.21 2.72
C GLY A 101 -1.04 12.10 2.00
N ASP A 102 -0.55 10.86 2.07
CA ASP A 102 -1.29 9.68 1.60
C ASP A 102 -2.64 9.56 2.32
N GLY A 103 -2.66 9.88 3.62
CA GLY A 103 -3.87 9.94 4.43
C GLY A 103 -4.87 10.96 3.90
N ILE A 104 -4.45 12.19 3.59
CA ILE A 104 -5.33 13.19 2.94
C ILE A 104 -5.91 12.61 1.65
N ALA A 105 -5.09 12.00 0.79
CA ALA A 105 -5.57 11.42 -0.47
C ALA A 105 -6.62 10.32 -0.23
N CYS A 106 -6.39 9.44 0.75
CA CYS A 106 -7.32 8.36 1.12
C CYS A 106 -8.63 8.84 1.74
N VAL A 107 -8.75 10.11 2.17
CA VAL A 107 -10.05 10.67 2.59
C VAL A 107 -10.95 10.94 1.40
N TYR A 108 -10.39 11.42 0.29
CA TYR A 108 -11.17 11.87 -0.87
C TYR A 108 -11.27 10.84 -1.99
N GLN A 109 -10.38 9.84 -2.01
CA GLN A 109 -10.23 8.93 -3.13
C GLN A 109 -10.05 7.49 -2.66
N SER A 110 -10.60 6.56 -3.45
CA SER A 110 -10.46 5.13 -3.21
C SER A 110 -8.98 4.72 -3.26
N SER A 111 -8.56 3.87 -2.31
CA SER A 111 -7.22 3.28 -2.34
C SER A 111 -7.00 2.38 -3.56
N TYR A 112 -8.07 1.94 -4.24
CA TYR A 112 -8.00 1.20 -5.49
C TYR A 112 -7.69 2.09 -6.69
N SER A 113 -8.20 3.33 -6.74
CA SER A 113 -7.85 4.30 -7.79
C SER A 113 -6.46 4.89 -7.54
N LEU A 114 -6.14 5.24 -6.29
CA LEU A 114 -4.84 5.84 -5.92
C LEU A 114 -3.64 4.93 -6.22
N LYS A 115 -3.79 3.59 -6.16
CA LYS A 115 -2.70 2.65 -6.49
C LYS A 115 -2.16 2.86 -7.91
N HIS A 116 -3.01 3.29 -8.83
CA HIS A 116 -2.60 3.55 -10.21
C HIS A 116 -1.69 4.77 -10.30
N LEU A 117 -1.68 5.67 -9.31
CA LEU A 117 -0.75 6.81 -9.28
C LEU A 117 0.64 6.48 -8.70
N TYR A 118 0.82 5.25 -8.18
CA TYR A 118 2.06 4.81 -7.56
C TYR A 118 3.05 4.21 -8.57
N PHE A 119 2.54 3.46 -9.55
CA PHE A 119 3.37 2.77 -10.55
C PHE A 119 3.58 3.61 -11.81
N ASP A 120 4.62 3.29 -12.57
CA ASP A 120 4.92 3.91 -13.86
C ASP A 120 4.24 3.18 -15.04
N GLY A 121 4.78 3.37 -16.26
CA GLY A 121 4.23 2.77 -17.48
C GLY A 121 4.49 1.28 -17.61
N GLU A 122 5.39 0.68 -16.83
CA GLU A 122 5.75 -0.75 -16.89
C GLU A 122 5.29 -1.49 -15.63
N TYR A 123 4.37 -0.89 -14.86
CA TYR A 123 3.91 -1.40 -13.57
C TYR A 123 5.03 -1.45 -12.49
N GLU A 124 6.14 -0.75 -12.71
CA GLU A 124 7.21 -0.59 -11.74
C GLU A 124 6.94 0.58 -10.79
N VAL A 125 7.54 0.55 -9.60
CA VAL A 125 7.40 1.65 -8.64
C VAL A 125 8.05 2.90 -9.22
N LYS A 126 7.24 3.93 -9.51
CA LYS A 126 7.74 5.19 -10.08
C LYS A 126 8.71 5.85 -9.11
N SER A 127 9.81 6.42 -9.60
CA SER A 127 10.80 7.02 -8.71
C SER A 127 10.23 8.15 -7.85
N ASP A 128 10.71 8.26 -6.61
CA ASP A 128 10.29 9.32 -5.69
C ASP A 128 10.56 10.70 -6.27
N PRO A 129 9.67 11.68 -6.04
CA PRO A 129 9.98 13.06 -6.33
C PRO A 129 11.24 13.49 -5.56
N GLY A 130 12.16 14.15 -6.26
CA GLY A 130 13.35 14.72 -5.65
C GLY A 130 13.01 15.79 -4.59
N PHE A 131 14.03 16.26 -3.85
CA PHE A 131 13.82 17.22 -2.76
C PHE A 131 13.00 18.44 -3.18
N MET A 132 12.04 18.83 -2.33
CA MET A 132 11.27 20.07 -2.50
C MET A 132 12.15 21.30 -2.32
N LEU A 133 13.21 21.18 -1.52
CA LEU A 133 14.17 22.25 -1.28
C LEU A 133 14.81 22.78 -2.57
N GLY A 134 14.54 24.06 -2.86
CA GLY A 134 15.18 24.80 -3.94
C GLY A 134 14.52 24.63 -5.31
N LYS A 135 13.33 23.99 -5.38
CA LYS A 135 12.52 23.95 -6.59
C LYS A 135 11.97 25.35 -6.89
N THR A 136 12.45 25.96 -7.98
CA THR A 136 12.00 27.29 -8.43
C THR A 136 10.54 27.29 -8.90
N GLY A 137 10.04 26.15 -9.41
CA GLY A 137 8.66 25.97 -9.87
C GLY A 137 7.60 25.81 -8.76
N PHE A 138 8.02 25.44 -7.55
CA PHE A 138 7.13 25.05 -6.45
C PHE A 138 6.11 26.14 -6.05
N ILE A 139 6.47 27.42 -6.20
CA ILE A 139 5.57 28.53 -5.87
C ILE A 139 4.31 28.49 -6.75
N ASN A 140 4.43 28.11 -8.02
CA ASN A 140 3.28 28.02 -8.93
C ASN A 140 2.41 26.81 -8.58
N GLU A 141 3.04 25.68 -8.22
CA GLU A 141 2.36 24.48 -7.74
C GLU A 141 1.51 24.79 -6.50
N TYR A 142 2.13 25.44 -5.51
CA TYR A 142 1.45 25.83 -4.28
C TYR A 142 0.35 26.89 -4.51
N ARG A 143 0.52 27.81 -5.45
CA ARG A 143 -0.53 28.77 -5.83
C ARG A 143 -1.73 28.08 -6.47
N PHE A 144 -1.47 27.11 -7.34
CA PHE A 144 -2.53 26.31 -7.97
C PHE A 144 -3.31 25.51 -6.93
N LEU A 145 -2.62 24.81 -6.01
CA LEU A 145 -3.24 24.13 -4.87
C LEU A 145 -4.20 25.05 -4.11
N ARG A 146 -3.71 26.23 -3.69
CA ARG A 146 -4.52 27.19 -2.94
C ARG A 146 -5.76 27.64 -3.70
N ARG A 147 -5.64 27.82 -5.02
CA ARG A 147 -6.76 28.19 -5.88
C ARG A 147 -7.79 27.07 -5.98
N ALA A 148 -7.35 25.82 -6.16
CA ALA A 148 -8.24 24.66 -6.20
C ALA A 148 -9.06 24.54 -4.91
N LEU A 149 -8.39 24.60 -3.75
CA LEU A 149 -9.08 24.54 -2.44
C LEU A 149 -10.03 25.73 -2.24
N ALA A 150 -9.67 26.94 -2.70
CA ALA A 150 -10.55 28.12 -2.65
C ALA A 150 -11.76 28.02 -3.59
N MET A 151 -11.70 27.13 -4.59
CA MET A 151 -12.81 26.81 -5.49
C MET A 151 -13.59 25.58 -5.02
N ASN A 152 -13.46 25.17 -3.75
CA ASN A 152 -14.09 23.99 -3.17
C ASN A 152 -13.73 22.68 -3.88
N VAL A 153 -12.52 22.59 -4.45
CA VAL A 153 -12.00 21.36 -5.04
C VAL A 153 -10.91 20.80 -4.11
N PRO A 154 -11.14 19.64 -3.47
CA PRO A 154 -10.11 18.94 -2.72
C PRO A 154 -8.88 18.68 -3.59
N ALA A 155 -7.69 19.01 -3.08
CA ALA A 155 -6.46 18.90 -3.84
C ALA A 155 -5.25 18.68 -2.92
N ILE A 156 -4.22 18.00 -3.44
CA ILE A 156 -2.97 17.73 -2.73
C ILE A 156 -1.75 17.90 -3.64
N LEU A 157 -0.65 18.40 -3.08
CA LEU A 157 0.66 18.36 -3.75
C LEU A 157 1.19 16.93 -3.79
N SER A 158 1.52 16.42 -4.98
CA SER A 158 2.05 15.06 -5.15
C SER A 158 3.34 14.85 -4.34
N ASP A 159 4.19 15.88 -4.25
CA ASP A 159 5.43 15.89 -3.44
C ASP A 159 5.22 15.61 -1.94
N LEU A 160 4.00 15.83 -1.42
CA LEU A 160 3.64 15.57 -0.03
C LEU A 160 3.13 14.15 0.22
N THR A 161 3.10 13.30 -0.81
CA THR A 161 2.60 11.92 -0.74
C THR A 161 3.71 10.93 -1.10
N ASN A 162 3.53 9.67 -0.73
CA ASN A 162 4.28 8.53 -1.25
C ASN A 162 3.52 7.81 -2.38
N VAL A 163 2.18 7.88 -2.40
CA VAL A 163 1.33 7.15 -3.35
C VAL A 163 1.10 7.90 -4.67
N ILE A 164 0.98 9.23 -4.65
CA ILE A 164 0.75 10.03 -5.86
C ILE A 164 2.10 10.43 -6.46
N ARG A 165 2.50 9.74 -7.53
CA ARG A 165 3.80 9.97 -8.22
C ARG A 165 3.63 10.54 -9.63
N HIS A 166 2.43 10.94 -10.02
CA HIS A 166 2.12 11.59 -11.30
C HIS A 166 1.51 12.97 -11.07
N GLY A 167 1.88 13.93 -11.92
CA GLY A 167 1.51 15.33 -11.77
C GLY A 167 2.19 16.03 -10.59
N ASP A 168 2.10 17.35 -10.56
CA ASP A 168 2.59 18.17 -9.44
C ASP A 168 1.51 18.35 -8.37
N VAL A 169 0.25 18.46 -8.81
CA VAL A 169 -0.93 18.58 -7.95
C VAL A 169 -1.97 17.58 -8.41
N CYS A 170 -2.57 16.86 -7.47
CA CYS A 170 -3.69 15.97 -7.75
C CYS A 170 -4.99 16.60 -7.25
N LEU A 171 -5.96 16.75 -8.14
CA LEU A 171 -7.32 17.16 -7.83
C LEU A 171 -8.16 15.92 -7.50
N MET A 172 -9.01 16.02 -6.50
CA MET A 172 -9.69 14.88 -5.89
C MET A 172 -11.19 15.13 -5.66
N GLY A 173 -11.78 16.10 -6.36
CA GLY A 173 -13.21 16.44 -6.24
C GLY A 173 -14.14 15.61 -7.12
N ALA A 174 -13.62 14.68 -7.92
CA ALA A 174 -14.38 13.77 -8.77
C ALA A 174 -14.28 12.33 -8.25
N ALA A 175 -14.99 11.39 -8.89
CA ALA A 175 -14.96 9.97 -8.51
C ALA A 175 -13.55 9.35 -8.57
N ASP A 176 -12.71 9.84 -9.49
CA ASP A 176 -11.33 9.40 -9.66
C ASP A 176 -10.33 10.56 -9.51
N PRO A 177 -9.09 10.26 -9.10
CA PRO A 177 -8.07 11.28 -8.89
C PRO A 177 -7.55 11.82 -10.22
N LEU A 178 -7.39 13.14 -10.31
CA LEU A 178 -6.91 13.83 -11.50
C LEU A 178 -5.52 14.44 -11.24
N PRO A 179 -4.42 13.74 -11.57
CA PRO A 179 -3.09 14.32 -11.52
C PRO A 179 -2.93 15.41 -12.58
N TRP A 180 -2.35 16.54 -12.18
CA TRP A 180 -2.18 17.73 -13.01
C TRP A 180 -0.73 18.21 -12.99
N GLU A 181 -0.13 18.37 -14.18
CA GLU A 181 1.22 18.90 -14.35
C GLU A 181 1.20 20.42 -14.54
N ILE A 182 1.96 21.17 -13.74
CA ILE A 182 1.96 22.62 -13.72
C ILE A 182 3.18 23.16 -14.47
N LYS A 183 2.93 23.70 -15.66
CA LYS A 183 3.99 24.27 -16.48
C LYS A 183 4.21 25.75 -16.18
N SER A 184 5.46 26.11 -15.92
CA SER A 184 5.92 27.51 -15.85
C SER A 184 6.53 28.02 -17.16
N SER A 185 6.83 27.13 -18.12
CA SER A 185 7.45 27.47 -19.40
C SER A 185 6.84 26.69 -20.57
N LYS A 186 7.03 27.19 -21.80
CA LYS A 186 6.60 26.54 -23.05
C LYS A 186 7.53 25.40 -23.51
N ASN A 187 8.52 25.02 -22.71
CA ASN A 187 9.54 24.05 -23.13
C ASN A 187 8.94 22.63 -23.22
N THR A 188 9.07 22.00 -24.37
CA THR A 188 8.59 20.64 -24.67
C THR A 188 9.77 19.72 -24.97
N ASN A 189 10.44 19.24 -23.92
CA ASN A 189 11.45 18.19 -24.08
C ASN A 189 10.81 16.79 -24.04
N MET A 190 11.58 15.77 -24.42
CA MET A 190 11.12 14.36 -24.44
C MET A 190 10.63 13.87 -23.08
N ARG A 191 11.26 14.33 -21.99
CA ARG A 191 10.83 14.00 -20.63
C ARG A 191 9.42 14.52 -20.32
N VAL A 192 9.15 15.77 -20.67
CA VAL A 192 7.85 16.41 -20.48
C VAL A 192 6.78 15.70 -21.32
N LYS A 193 7.09 15.32 -22.56
CA LYS A 193 6.17 14.54 -23.40
C LYS A 193 5.81 13.19 -22.76
N LYS A 194 6.80 12.42 -22.31
CA LYS A 194 6.58 11.13 -21.64
C LYS A 194 5.74 11.25 -20.36
N GLN A 195 5.96 12.31 -19.56
CA GLN A 195 5.13 12.57 -18.38
C GLN A 195 3.67 12.87 -18.74
N GLN A 196 3.44 13.65 -19.80
CA GLN A 196 2.10 13.95 -20.29
C GLN A 196 1.40 12.71 -20.84
N GLU A 197 2.10 11.90 -21.64
CA GLU A 197 1.58 10.64 -22.17
C GLU A 197 1.15 9.69 -21.03
N GLN A 198 1.97 9.55 -19.97
CA GLN A 198 1.60 8.74 -18.81
C GLN A 198 0.35 9.24 -18.10
N ILE A 199 0.20 10.56 -17.93
CA ILE A 199 -0.99 11.15 -17.31
C ILE A 199 -2.22 10.95 -18.20
N LEU A 200 -2.08 11.10 -19.52
CA LEU A 200 -3.18 10.89 -20.47
C LEU A 200 -3.68 9.44 -20.44
N VAL A 201 -2.77 8.45 -20.50
CA VAL A 201 -3.13 7.03 -20.39
C VAL A 201 -3.89 6.73 -19.09
N LEU A 202 -3.48 7.34 -17.97
CA LEU A 202 -4.19 7.19 -16.70
C LEU A 202 -5.59 7.82 -16.73
N GLN A 203 -5.72 9.02 -17.29
CA GLN A 203 -6.99 9.72 -17.41
C GLN A 203 -7.97 8.97 -18.32
N GLU A 204 -7.49 8.45 -19.45
CA GLU A 204 -8.29 7.62 -20.36
C GLU A 204 -8.72 6.31 -19.69
N PHE A 205 -7.83 5.67 -18.93
CA PHE A 205 -8.16 4.45 -18.19
C PHE A 205 -9.22 4.71 -17.11
N PHE A 206 -9.13 5.81 -16.37
CA PHE A 206 -10.16 6.18 -15.40
C PHE A 206 -11.49 6.53 -16.06
N ALA A 207 -11.46 7.22 -17.20
CA ALA A 207 -12.69 7.67 -17.87
C ALA A 207 -13.45 6.54 -18.56
N ASN A 208 -12.75 5.51 -19.05
CA ASN A 208 -13.34 4.44 -19.86
C ASN A 208 -13.49 3.11 -19.11
N ASP A 209 -12.95 2.99 -17.89
CA ASP A 209 -12.86 1.74 -17.13
C ASP A 209 -12.23 0.56 -17.89
N TYR A 210 -11.54 0.86 -18.99
CA TYR A 210 -10.93 -0.10 -19.90
C TYR A 210 -9.72 0.52 -20.58
N ALA A 211 -8.70 -0.31 -20.80
CA ALA A 211 -7.60 0.00 -21.70
C ALA A 211 -7.15 -1.29 -22.42
N PRO A 212 -7.00 -1.25 -23.77
CA PRO A 212 -6.58 -2.43 -24.54
C PRO A 212 -5.15 -2.87 -24.20
N ASN A 213 -4.30 -1.92 -23.82
CA ASN A 213 -3.00 -2.19 -23.22
C ASN A 213 -2.76 -1.17 -22.11
N PHE A 214 -2.74 -1.66 -20.86
CA PHE A 214 -2.43 -0.85 -19.69
C PHE A 214 -1.21 -1.41 -19.01
N ARG A 215 -0.08 -0.73 -19.18
CA ARG A 215 1.21 -1.09 -18.56
C ARG A 215 1.70 -2.49 -18.92
N GLY A 216 1.58 -2.84 -20.19
CA GLY A 216 1.95 -4.17 -20.70
C GLY A 216 0.90 -5.24 -20.44
N LEU A 217 -0.17 -4.94 -19.70
CA LEU A 217 -1.30 -5.86 -19.53
C LEU A 217 -2.34 -5.62 -20.63
N ALA A 218 -2.62 -6.66 -21.41
CA ALA A 218 -3.68 -6.63 -22.40
C ALA A 218 -5.06 -6.59 -21.73
N ASN A 219 -5.97 -5.81 -22.30
CA ASN A 219 -7.40 -5.74 -21.92
C ASN A 219 -7.65 -5.51 -20.42
N ALA A 220 -6.91 -4.58 -19.83
CA ALA A 220 -7.13 -4.20 -18.45
C ALA A 220 -8.50 -3.52 -18.30
N LYS A 221 -9.29 -3.99 -17.34
CA LYS A 221 -10.60 -3.45 -16.98
C LYS A 221 -10.66 -3.06 -15.52
N ARG A 222 -11.42 -2.02 -15.21
CA ARG A 222 -11.88 -1.72 -13.85
C ARG A 222 -13.22 -2.37 -13.66
N VAL A 223 -13.36 -3.10 -12.56
CA VAL A 223 -14.62 -3.71 -12.15
C VAL A 223 -15.06 -3.02 -10.89
N GLU A 224 -16.31 -2.56 -10.88
CA GLU A 224 -16.91 -1.93 -9.70
C GLU A 224 -17.02 -2.94 -8.56
N VAL A 225 -16.70 -2.49 -7.35
CA VAL A 225 -16.89 -3.26 -6.12
C VAL A 225 -18.28 -2.92 -5.58
N SER A 226 -19.27 -3.78 -5.82
CA SER A 226 -20.65 -3.48 -5.38
C SER A 226 -20.96 -4.00 -3.97
N VAL A 227 -20.15 -4.91 -3.43
CA VAL A 227 -20.28 -5.38 -2.05
C VAL A 227 -19.71 -4.31 -1.11
N PRO A 228 -20.51 -3.74 -0.19
CA PRO A 228 -20.02 -2.74 0.76
C PRO A 228 -18.85 -3.26 1.57
N LEU A 229 -17.75 -2.49 1.62
CA LEU A 229 -16.54 -2.86 2.34
C LEU A 229 -16.82 -3.11 3.83
N VAL A 230 -16.46 -4.31 4.30
CA VAL A 230 -16.40 -4.63 5.73
C VAL A 230 -14.94 -4.61 6.17
N SER A 231 -14.61 -3.71 7.10
CA SER A 231 -13.29 -3.62 7.69
C SER A 231 -13.34 -3.59 9.21
N TYR A 232 -12.26 -4.05 9.84
CA TYR A 232 -12.11 -4.18 11.29
C TYR A 232 -11.09 -3.17 11.84
N GLU A 233 -11.14 -1.94 11.33
CA GLU A 233 -10.28 -0.83 11.75
C GLU A 233 -10.42 -0.53 13.25
N ASP A 234 -11.64 -0.63 13.79
CA ASP A 234 -11.89 -0.40 15.22
C ASP A 234 -11.26 -1.49 16.09
N GLN A 235 -11.36 -2.76 15.66
CA GLN A 235 -10.84 -3.91 16.38
C GLN A 235 -9.31 -3.90 16.45
N ILE A 236 -8.61 -3.52 15.38
CA ILE A 236 -7.16 -3.35 15.46
C ILE A 236 -6.77 -2.18 16.38
N ASN A 237 -7.53 -1.08 16.36
CA ASN A 237 -7.28 0.05 17.26
C ASN A 237 -7.50 -0.31 18.73
N GLU A 238 -8.54 -1.10 19.01
CA GLU A 238 -8.77 -1.68 20.32
C GLU A 238 -7.64 -2.61 20.73
N CYS A 239 -7.18 -3.49 19.83
CA CYS A 239 -6.07 -4.41 20.08
C CYS A 239 -4.78 -3.66 20.43
N LEU A 240 -4.42 -2.61 19.69
CA LEU A 240 -3.27 -1.75 19.99
C LEU A 240 -3.42 -1.05 21.36
N THR A 241 -4.62 -0.54 21.67
CA THR A 241 -4.89 0.13 22.96
C THR A 241 -4.75 -0.85 24.12
N LYS A 242 -5.29 -2.06 24.02
CA LYS A 242 -5.14 -3.12 25.02
C LYS A 242 -3.68 -3.55 25.16
N ALA A 243 -2.95 -3.70 24.06
CA ALA A 243 -1.53 -4.04 24.10
C ALA A 243 -0.72 -2.97 24.84
N GLN A 244 -1.02 -1.68 24.65
CA GLN A 244 -0.38 -0.60 25.42
C GLN A 244 -0.61 -0.74 26.93
N GLN A 245 -1.81 -1.12 27.35
CA GLN A 245 -2.20 -1.25 28.76
C GLN A 245 -1.63 -2.53 29.42
N HIS A 246 -1.76 -3.66 28.73
CA HIS A 246 -1.50 -4.99 29.29
C HIS A 246 -0.17 -5.61 28.84
N GLY A 247 0.46 -5.03 27.83
CA GLY A 247 1.72 -5.51 27.26
C GLY A 247 1.56 -6.33 25.99
N THR A 248 0.51 -7.13 25.89
CA THR A 248 0.11 -7.85 24.68
C THR A 248 -1.41 -7.84 24.59
N ALA A 249 -1.95 -8.04 23.39
CA ALA A 249 -3.37 -8.23 23.16
C ALA A 249 -3.61 -9.05 21.90
N VAL A 250 -4.73 -9.76 21.90
CA VAL A 250 -5.23 -10.52 20.76
C VAL A 250 -6.69 -10.14 20.52
N VAL A 251 -7.05 -9.95 19.26
CA VAL A 251 -8.44 -9.79 18.82
C VAL A 251 -8.64 -10.63 17.57
N ALA A 252 -9.67 -11.49 17.56
CA ALA A 252 -10.07 -12.28 16.41
C ALA A 252 -11.45 -11.78 15.94
N PRO A 253 -11.51 -10.83 14.99
CA PRO A 253 -12.78 -10.24 14.57
C PRO A 253 -13.68 -11.23 13.83
N GLU A 254 -13.11 -12.24 13.18
CA GLU A 254 -13.82 -13.31 12.48
C GLU A 254 -12.98 -14.59 12.44
N LEU A 255 -13.58 -15.69 12.01
CA LEU A 255 -12.87 -16.95 11.82
C LEU A 255 -11.76 -16.79 10.78
N GLY A 256 -10.55 -17.26 11.12
CA GLY A 256 -9.40 -17.22 10.23
C GLY A 256 -8.66 -15.87 10.17
N LEU A 257 -9.11 -14.84 10.88
CA LEU A 257 -8.41 -13.55 10.97
C LEU A 257 -8.12 -13.20 12.43
N THR A 258 -6.85 -12.95 12.76
CA THR A 258 -6.44 -12.60 14.11
C THR A 258 -5.43 -11.46 14.12
N TYR A 259 -5.63 -10.48 14.99
CA TYR A 259 -4.72 -9.38 15.25
C TYR A 259 -3.99 -9.61 16.56
N LEU A 260 -2.66 -9.64 16.49
CA LEU A 260 -1.78 -9.85 17.63
C LEU A 260 -0.88 -8.62 17.80
N CYS A 261 -1.07 -7.90 18.90
CA CYS A 261 -0.34 -6.67 19.20
C CYS A 261 0.50 -6.82 20.48
N GLY A 262 1.74 -6.33 20.44
CA GLY A 262 2.66 -6.32 21.56
C GLY A 262 3.19 -4.90 21.81
N TRP A 263 3.31 -4.51 23.08
CA TRP A 263 3.92 -3.26 23.49
C TRP A 263 5.43 -3.43 23.65
N ASN A 264 6.19 -2.66 22.86
CA ASN A 264 7.64 -2.78 22.75
C ASN A 264 8.36 -2.19 23.97
N VAL A 265 8.51 -3.01 25.00
CA VAL A 265 9.34 -2.76 26.20
C VAL A 265 10.31 -3.91 26.43
N ALA A 266 11.44 -3.62 27.08
CA ALA A 266 12.46 -4.63 27.36
C ALA A 266 11.86 -5.77 28.22
N GLY A 267 12.22 -7.02 27.91
CA GLY A 267 11.78 -8.20 28.66
C GLY A 267 10.38 -8.73 28.31
N ARG A 268 9.73 -8.23 27.25
CA ARG A 268 8.40 -8.72 26.80
C ARG A 268 8.40 -9.43 25.44
N ALA A 269 9.57 -9.58 24.82
CA ALA A 269 9.68 -10.20 23.50
C ALA A 269 9.31 -11.70 23.53
N GLU A 270 9.80 -12.45 24.52
CA GLU A 270 9.50 -13.88 24.67
C GLU A 270 8.00 -14.12 24.86
N ALA A 271 7.35 -13.40 25.78
CA ALA A 271 5.91 -13.52 26.01
C ALA A 271 5.07 -13.22 24.74
N PHE A 272 5.54 -12.31 23.88
CA PHE A 272 4.87 -12.04 22.60
C PHE A 272 5.09 -13.17 21.58
N LEU A 273 6.29 -13.76 21.53
CA LEU A 273 6.60 -14.89 20.66
C LEU A 273 5.86 -16.16 21.10
N ASP A 274 5.78 -16.43 22.40
CA ASP A 274 5.01 -17.55 22.95
C ASP A 274 3.52 -17.40 22.60
N LEU A 275 3.00 -16.17 22.72
CA LEU A 275 1.63 -15.87 22.33
C LEU A 275 1.44 -16.02 20.81
N HIS A 276 2.38 -15.57 19.99
CA HIS A 276 2.35 -15.79 18.53
C HIS A 276 2.29 -17.28 18.18
N GLY A 277 3.13 -18.10 18.82
CA GLY A 277 3.16 -19.56 18.60
C GLY A 277 1.85 -20.27 18.95
N GLN A 278 1.05 -19.75 19.89
CA GLN A 278 -0.26 -20.33 20.26
C GLN A 278 -1.33 -20.15 19.16
N TYR A 279 -1.18 -19.16 18.30
CA TYR A 279 -2.14 -18.84 17.22
C TYR A 279 -1.63 -19.26 15.84
N GLN A 280 -0.44 -19.85 15.74
CA GLN A 280 0.07 -20.36 14.47
C GLN A 280 -0.44 -21.77 14.20
N THR A 281 -0.94 -21.96 12.99
CA THR A 281 -1.23 -23.26 12.37
C THR A 281 -0.32 -23.46 11.15
N PRO A 282 -0.20 -24.68 10.60
CA PRO A 282 0.54 -24.92 9.34
C PRO A 282 0.05 -24.06 8.16
N THR A 283 -1.21 -23.62 8.19
CA THR A 283 -1.87 -22.81 7.16
C THR A 283 -1.89 -21.32 7.48
N THR A 284 -1.25 -20.88 8.56
CA THR A 284 -1.28 -19.47 8.97
C THR A 284 -0.26 -18.63 8.19
N LEU A 285 -0.75 -17.66 7.42
CA LEU A 285 0.05 -16.55 6.91
C LEU A 285 0.20 -15.47 7.99
N THR A 286 1.44 -15.15 8.35
CA THR A 286 1.76 -14.06 9.29
C THR A 286 2.22 -12.82 8.53
N VAL A 287 1.47 -11.73 8.63
CA VAL A 287 1.83 -10.43 8.06
C VAL A 287 2.25 -9.48 9.17
N SER A 288 3.49 -8.98 9.10
CA SER A 288 4.00 -7.98 10.05
C SER A 288 3.70 -6.56 9.56
N LEU A 289 2.95 -5.81 10.36
CA LEU A 289 2.65 -4.41 10.07
C LEU A 289 3.74 -3.52 10.63
N THR A 290 4.40 -2.76 9.75
CA THR A 290 5.45 -1.81 10.12
C THR A 290 5.21 -0.46 9.44
N PRO A 291 5.63 0.65 10.05
CA PRO A 291 5.54 1.98 9.45
C PRO A 291 6.67 2.15 8.42
N GLU A 292 6.80 1.23 7.46
CA GLU A 292 7.83 1.19 6.42
C GLU A 292 7.16 1.17 5.03
N PRO A 293 7.92 1.35 3.93
CA PRO A 293 7.39 1.45 2.56
C PRO A 293 6.53 0.29 2.03
N THR A 294 6.49 -0.86 2.72
CA THR A 294 5.74 -2.05 2.28
C THR A 294 4.23 -1.83 2.23
N TRP A 295 3.70 -0.79 2.89
CA TRP A 295 2.28 -0.41 2.92
C TRP A 295 1.88 0.58 1.80
N GLN A 296 2.80 1.05 0.94
CA GLN A 296 2.60 2.29 0.14
C GLN A 296 1.49 2.28 -0.93
N HIS A 297 1.04 1.12 -1.41
CA HIS A 297 0.00 1.03 -2.47
C HIS A 297 -1.38 0.62 -1.93
N HIS A 298 -1.52 0.55 -0.60
CA HIS A 298 -2.77 0.30 0.11
C HIS A 298 -3.27 1.57 0.80
N LYS A 299 -4.40 1.48 1.49
CA LYS A 299 -4.92 2.57 2.32
C LYS A 299 -3.90 2.95 3.40
N SER A 300 -3.63 4.25 3.56
CA SER A 300 -2.64 4.74 4.52
C SER A 300 -3.03 4.43 5.95
N PHE A 301 -2.13 3.84 6.73
CA PHE A 301 -2.34 3.57 8.15
C PHE A 301 -2.67 4.81 9.00
N THR A 302 -2.37 6.01 8.50
CA THR A 302 -2.71 7.28 9.16
C THR A 302 -4.22 7.58 9.13
N VAL A 303 -4.97 6.96 8.22
CA VAL A 303 -6.44 7.01 8.21
C VAL A 303 -7.08 5.72 8.70
N THR A 304 -6.31 4.67 8.94
CA THR A 304 -6.82 3.40 9.46
C THR A 304 -6.68 3.32 11.00
N LEU A 305 -5.59 3.85 11.53
CA LEU A 305 -5.34 3.90 12.97
C LEU A 305 -5.91 5.19 13.58
N SER A 306 -6.26 5.12 14.87
CA SER A 306 -6.63 6.28 15.67
C SER A 306 -5.45 7.23 15.81
N PRO A 307 -5.65 8.54 16.04
CA PRO A 307 -4.55 9.50 16.11
C PRO A 307 -3.45 9.13 17.12
N ALA A 308 -3.84 8.59 18.28
CA ALA A 308 -2.89 8.13 19.29
C ALA A 308 -2.10 6.90 18.81
N ASN A 309 -2.80 5.90 18.26
CA ASN A 309 -2.18 4.67 17.77
C ASN A 309 -1.28 4.93 16.56
N THR A 310 -1.65 5.83 15.64
CA THR A 310 -0.80 6.25 14.51
C THR A 310 0.55 6.75 15.02
N VAL A 311 0.57 7.65 16.01
CA VAL A 311 1.82 8.21 16.55
C VAL A 311 2.64 7.12 17.21
N LEU A 312 2.03 6.28 18.04
CA LEU A 312 2.74 5.20 18.74
C LEU A 312 3.29 4.14 17.77
N PHE A 313 2.54 3.82 16.72
CA PHE A 313 2.96 2.93 15.63
C PHE A 313 4.17 3.50 14.88
N MET A 314 4.13 4.77 14.47
CA MET A 314 5.28 5.48 13.86
C MET A 314 6.51 5.58 14.79
N GLN A 315 6.31 5.49 16.10
CA GLN A 315 7.39 5.47 17.10
C GLN A 315 7.90 4.05 17.40
N GLU A 316 7.39 3.05 16.69
CA GLU A 316 7.68 1.62 16.87
C GLU A 316 7.44 1.13 18.30
N ARG A 317 6.38 1.67 18.92
CA ARG A 317 5.95 1.25 20.25
C ARG A 317 5.14 -0.03 20.23
N PHE A 318 4.68 -0.44 19.06
CA PHE A 318 3.96 -1.68 18.85
C PHE A 318 4.74 -2.64 17.97
N THR A 319 4.66 -3.92 18.28
CA THR A 319 4.82 -5.01 17.31
C THR A 319 3.41 -5.47 16.95
N CYS A 320 3.07 -5.51 15.67
CA CYS A 320 1.72 -5.81 15.21
C CYS A 320 1.78 -6.88 14.12
N LEU A 321 1.14 -8.02 14.38
CA LEU A 321 1.00 -9.11 13.43
C LEU A 321 -0.47 -9.31 13.09
N VAL A 322 -0.75 -9.50 11.80
CA VAL A 322 -2.04 -10.00 11.32
C VAL A 322 -1.83 -11.44 10.88
N LEU A 323 -2.58 -12.35 11.49
CA LEU A 323 -2.55 -13.78 11.20
C LEU A 323 -3.79 -14.09 10.37
N ILE A 324 -3.56 -14.70 9.19
CA ILE A 324 -4.61 -15.11 8.26
C ILE A 324 -4.52 -16.63 8.09
N ASP A 325 -5.58 -17.35 8.44
CA ASP A 325 -5.67 -18.79 8.21
C ASP A 325 -6.10 -19.07 6.78
N LEU A 326 -5.16 -19.56 5.97
CA LEU A 326 -5.38 -19.87 4.57
C LEU A 326 -6.36 -21.03 4.37
N ALA A 327 -6.53 -21.93 5.36
CA ALA A 327 -7.55 -22.97 5.29
C ALA A 327 -8.96 -22.39 5.28
N VAL A 328 -9.20 -21.36 6.10
CA VAL A 328 -10.48 -20.65 6.14
C VAL A 328 -10.71 -19.87 4.85
N VAL A 329 -9.68 -19.20 4.32
CA VAL A 329 -9.77 -18.52 3.02
C VAL A 329 -10.18 -19.49 1.91
N ARG A 330 -9.59 -20.69 1.88
CA ARG A 330 -9.96 -21.72 0.90
C ARG A 330 -11.42 -22.11 1.04
N GLN A 331 -11.86 -22.43 2.26
CA GLN A 331 -13.24 -22.81 2.54
C GLN A 331 -14.22 -21.71 2.07
N LEU A 332 -13.95 -20.44 2.37
CA LEU A 332 -14.80 -19.32 1.98
C LEU A 332 -14.92 -19.17 0.45
N LEU A 333 -13.82 -19.39 -0.28
CA LEU A 333 -13.82 -19.35 -1.74
C LEU A 333 -14.55 -20.57 -2.33
N ASP A 334 -14.31 -21.76 -1.79
CA ASP A 334 -14.99 -23.00 -2.21
C ASP A 334 -16.51 -22.91 -2.02
N GLU A 335 -16.97 -22.33 -0.92
CA GLU A 335 -18.40 -22.06 -0.66
C GLU A 335 -19.04 -21.15 -1.73
N ARG A 336 -18.23 -20.40 -2.48
CA ARG A 336 -18.65 -19.53 -3.60
C ARG A 336 -18.37 -20.15 -4.97
N ALA A 337 -18.08 -21.45 -5.02
CA ALA A 337 -17.70 -22.19 -6.23
C ALA A 337 -16.43 -21.64 -6.92
N LEU A 338 -15.53 -21.04 -6.13
CA LEU A 338 -14.23 -20.55 -6.56
C LEU A 338 -13.15 -21.50 -6.03
N GLU A 339 -12.77 -22.52 -6.80
CA GLU A 339 -11.73 -23.46 -6.34
C GLU A 339 -10.37 -22.78 -6.24
N PRO A 340 -9.79 -22.65 -5.04
CA PRO A 340 -8.57 -21.90 -4.81
C PRO A 340 -7.34 -22.81 -4.70
N VAL A 341 -6.22 -22.34 -5.23
CA VAL A 341 -4.87 -22.88 -4.97
C VAL A 341 -4.03 -21.76 -4.37
N ILE A 342 -3.52 -21.95 -3.16
CA ILE A 342 -2.67 -20.94 -2.51
C ILE A 342 -1.25 -21.03 -3.06
N LEU A 343 -0.80 -19.94 -3.69
CA LEU A 343 0.51 -19.85 -4.34
C LEU A 343 1.53 -19.12 -3.45
N MET A 344 1.24 -17.87 -3.08
CA MET A 344 2.13 -16.97 -2.34
C MET A 344 3.56 -17.00 -2.91
N ASP A 345 3.70 -16.78 -4.22
CA ASP A 345 4.97 -16.88 -4.95
C ASP A 345 5.75 -15.54 -5.03
N GLY A 346 5.27 -14.49 -4.36
CA GLY A 346 5.81 -13.13 -4.41
C GLY A 346 5.15 -12.24 -5.46
N ILE A 347 4.33 -12.80 -6.35
CA ILE A 347 3.57 -12.08 -7.38
C ILE A 347 2.07 -12.37 -7.22
N SER A 348 1.72 -13.65 -7.14
CA SER A 348 0.36 -14.18 -7.04
C SER A 348 0.15 -14.80 -5.66
N ALA A 349 -0.96 -14.46 -5.01
CA ALA A 349 -1.37 -15.08 -3.75
C ALA A 349 -2.20 -16.34 -3.98
N ILE A 350 -3.22 -16.25 -4.85
CA ILE A 350 -4.24 -17.30 -5.02
C ILE A 350 -4.50 -17.48 -6.51
N GLN A 351 -4.49 -18.72 -6.98
CA GLN A 351 -5.09 -19.08 -8.26
C GLN A 351 -6.51 -19.56 -8.03
N ILE A 352 -7.45 -19.12 -8.84
CA ILE A 352 -8.86 -19.45 -8.73
C ILE A 352 -9.35 -20.04 -10.04
N ALA A 353 -10.07 -21.13 -9.93
CA ALA A 353 -10.58 -21.89 -11.05
C ALA A 353 -12.11 -22.08 -10.90
N PRO A 354 -12.91 -21.11 -11.36
CA PRO A 354 -14.34 -21.06 -11.04
C PRO A 354 -15.14 -22.18 -11.73
N ARG A 355 -15.93 -22.96 -10.98
CA ARG A 355 -16.73 -24.08 -11.54
C ARG A 355 -17.88 -23.61 -12.44
N VAL A 356 -18.12 -24.30 -13.55
CA VAL A 356 -19.30 -24.02 -14.41
C VAL A 356 -20.61 -24.35 -13.67
N ASN A 357 -20.66 -25.46 -12.93
CA ASN A 357 -21.79 -25.77 -12.06
C ASN A 357 -21.55 -25.21 -10.64
N LYS A 358 -22.50 -24.41 -10.14
CA LYS A 358 -22.46 -23.79 -8.80
C LYS A 358 -22.93 -24.73 -7.69
N GLU A 359 -23.57 -25.86 -8.01
CA GLU A 359 -24.00 -26.83 -7.00
C GLU A 359 -22.79 -27.57 -6.41
N ARG A 360 -22.78 -27.68 -5.08
CA ARG A 360 -21.72 -28.34 -4.30
C ARG A 360 -21.80 -29.85 -4.50
N GLY A 361 -21.28 -30.33 -5.62
CA GLY A 361 -21.01 -31.75 -5.88
C GLY A 361 -19.52 -32.00 -5.76
N ASN A 362 -19.12 -32.93 -4.89
CA ASN A 362 -17.76 -33.40 -4.75
C ASN A 362 -17.13 -33.64 -6.13
N SER A 363 -16.23 -32.76 -6.57
CA SER A 363 -15.27 -33.17 -7.57
C SER A 363 -14.30 -34.09 -6.83
N GLU A 364 -14.45 -35.38 -7.08
CA GLU A 364 -13.54 -36.43 -6.64
C GLU A 364 -12.10 -36.04 -7.00
N GLY A 365 -11.34 -35.39 -6.11
CA GLY A 365 -9.87 -35.30 -6.12
C GLY A 365 -9.16 -34.89 -7.43
N LYS A 366 -9.89 -34.46 -8.47
CA LYS A 366 -9.37 -34.14 -9.79
C LYS A 366 -8.81 -32.73 -9.77
N GLY A 367 -7.53 -32.61 -10.13
CA GLY A 367 -6.86 -31.32 -10.23
C GLY A 367 -7.39 -30.52 -11.40
N ILE A 368 -7.02 -29.24 -11.49
CA ILE A 368 -7.42 -28.35 -12.60
C ILE A 368 -7.06 -28.97 -13.96
N ALA A 369 -5.90 -29.64 -14.06
CA ALA A 369 -5.48 -30.34 -15.26
C ALA A 369 -6.44 -31.46 -15.72
N ASP A 370 -7.14 -32.11 -14.79
CA ASP A 370 -7.98 -33.27 -15.06
C ASP A 370 -9.40 -32.90 -15.51
N ASP A 371 -9.84 -31.67 -15.27
CA ASP A 371 -11.22 -31.22 -15.54
C ASP A 371 -11.35 -29.76 -16.01
N TRP A 372 -10.29 -29.19 -16.60
CA TRP A 372 -10.27 -27.78 -17.03
C TRP A 372 -11.42 -27.40 -17.97
N GLU A 373 -11.94 -28.34 -18.77
CA GLU A 373 -13.09 -28.16 -19.66
C GLU A 373 -14.40 -27.85 -18.90
N ASN A 374 -14.49 -28.23 -17.62
CA ASN A 374 -15.64 -27.96 -16.75
C ASN A 374 -15.48 -26.66 -15.94
N ARG A 375 -14.48 -25.84 -16.28
CA ARG A 375 -14.15 -24.59 -15.59
C ARG A 375 -14.40 -23.40 -16.50
N ALA A 376 -14.78 -22.27 -15.90
CA ALA A 376 -15.06 -21.05 -16.65
C ALA A 376 -13.79 -20.25 -17.03
N GLY A 377 -12.61 -20.75 -16.66
CA GLY A 377 -11.31 -20.10 -16.81
C GLY A 377 -10.43 -20.30 -15.57
N VAL A 378 -9.20 -19.81 -15.64
CA VAL A 378 -8.26 -19.79 -14.51
C VAL A 378 -7.76 -18.36 -14.31
N PHE A 379 -7.83 -17.87 -13.08
CA PHE A 379 -7.48 -16.50 -12.71
C PHE A 379 -6.39 -16.53 -11.64
N LYS A 380 -5.41 -15.63 -11.72
CA LYS A 380 -4.46 -15.40 -10.63
C LYS A 380 -4.74 -14.06 -9.96
N LEU A 381 -4.85 -14.10 -8.65
CA LEU A 381 -4.97 -12.93 -7.80
C LEU A 381 -3.59 -12.48 -7.34
N SER A 382 -3.29 -11.19 -7.52
CA SER A 382 -2.00 -10.66 -7.06
C SER A 382 -1.87 -10.70 -5.54
N GLU A 383 -0.66 -10.96 -5.07
CA GLU A 383 -0.34 -10.95 -3.63
C GLU A 383 -0.59 -9.56 -3.03
N GLN A 384 -0.29 -8.51 -3.79
CA GLN A 384 -0.61 -7.13 -3.42
C GLN A 384 -2.10 -6.91 -3.17
N HIS A 385 -2.99 -7.55 -3.93
CA HIS A 385 -4.43 -7.44 -3.70
C HIS A 385 -4.84 -8.20 -2.43
N PHE A 386 -4.38 -9.43 -2.26
CA PHE A 386 -4.71 -10.25 -1.08
C PHE A 386 -4.20 -9.63 0.23
N LEU A 387 -3.00 -9.05 0.23
CA LEU A 387 -2.41 -8.42 1.43
C LEU A 387 -3.21 -7.20 1.93
N ARG A 388 -4.19 -6.70 1.17
CA ARG A 388 -5.13 -5.67 1.65
C ARG A 388 -5.96 -6.14 2.84
N VAL A 389 -6.25 -7.44 2.94
CA VAL A 389 -6.86 -8.04 4.14
C VAL A 389 -6.07 -7.67 5.39
N ALA A 390 -4.73 -7.77 5.35
CA ALA A 390 -3.88 -7.45 6.49
C ALA A 390 -3.67 -5.94 6.68
N THR A 391 -3.46 -5.19 5.60
CA THR A 391 -3.05 -3.78 5.67
C THR A 391 -4.21 -2.80 5.69
N GLN A 392 -5.42 -3.22 5.34
CA GLN A 392 -6.64 -2.42 5.41
C GLN A 392 -7.68 -3.04 6.35
N PHE A 393 -7.31 -4.14 7.01
CA PHE A 393 -8.15 -4.86 7.97
C PHE A 393 -9.48 -5.31 7.36
N GLU A 394 -9.45 -5.69 6.08
CA GLU A 394 -10.64 -6.14 5.35
C GLU A 394 -11.08 -7.51 5.86
N SER A 395 -12.39 -7.77 5.88
CA SER A 395 -12.93 -9.08 6.21
C SER A 395 -12.60 -10.12 5.13
N LEU A 396 -12.23 -11.33 5.55
CA LEU A 396 -12.07 -12.52 4.72
C LEU A 396 -13.38 -12.91 4.02
N GLN A 397 -14.50 -12.83 4.73
CA GLN A 397 -15.84 -13.06 4.16
C GLN A 397 -16.11 -12.06 3.03
N TRP A 398 -15.92 -10.77 3.32
CA TRP A 398 -16.10 -9.70 2.34
C TRP A 398 -15.16 -9.87 1.15
N PHE A 399 -13.89 -10.21 1.39
CA PHE A 399 -12.90 -10.46 0.36
C PHE A 399 -13.36 -11.59 -0.58
N ALA A 400 -13.84 -12.71 -0.03
CA ALA A 400 -14.36 -13.83 -0.82
C ALA A 400 -15.63 -13.45 -1.60
N ASP A 401 -16.56 -12.70 -1.01
CA ASP A 401 -17.77 -12.19 -1.68
C ASP A 401 -17.45 -11.26 -2.85
N ASN A 402 -16.58 -10.29 -2.61
CA ASN A 402 -16.13 -9.33 -3.61
C ASN A 402 -15.44 -10.05 -4.79
N LEU A 403 -14.58 -11.03 -4.49
CA LEU A 403 -13.87 -11.78 -5.53
C LEU A 403 -14.81 -12.65 -6.36
N ALA A 404 -15.79 -13.31 -5.73
CA ALA A 404 -16.83 -14.07 -6.44
C ALA A 404 -17.65 -13.17 -7.37
N GLN A 405 -17.98 -11.96 -6.94
CA GLN A 405 -18.66 -11.01 -7.79
C GLN A 405 -17.81 -10.56 -8.98
N GLN A 406 -16.54 -10.22 -8.76
CA GLN A 406 -15.64 -9.81 -9.85
C GLN A 406 -15.50 -10.93 -10.89
N ILE A 407 -15.38 -12.17 -10.43
CA ILE A 407 -15.31 -13.35 -11.30
C ILE A 407 -16.63 -13.55 -12.05
N GLU A 408 -17.78 -13.35 -11.42
CA GLU A 408 -19.07 -13.45 -12.10
C GLU A 408 -19.26 -12.37 -13.17
N ALA A 409 -18.81 -11.14 -12.90
CA ALA A 409 -18.79 -10.08 -13.89
C ALA A 409 -17.92 -10.50 -15.10
N MET A 410 -16.72 -11.01 -14.88
CA MET A 410 -15.84 -11.52 -15.95
C MET A 410 -16.48 -12.69 -16.72
N ARG A 411 -17.18 -13.60 -16.03
CA ARG A 411 -17.90 -14.72 -16.66
C ARG A 411 -19.04 -14.27 -17.56
N SER A 412 -19.71 -13.17 -17.23
CA SER A 412 -20.82 -12.66 -18.04
C SER A 412 -20.35 -12.07 -19.39
N GLU A 413 -19.06 -11.74 -19.49
CA GLU A 413 -18.43 -11.20 -20.70
C GLU A 413 -17.81 -12.28 -21.61
N ARG A 414 -18.38 -13.50 -21.68
CA ARG A 414 -17.82 -14.61 -22.48
C ARG A 414 -17.45 -14.15 -23.89
N PRO A 415 -16.24 -14.48 -24.39
CA PRO A 415 -15.86 -14.19 -25.76
C PRO A 415 -16.88 -14.84 -26.71
N THR A 416 -17.37 -14.09 -27.69
CA THR A 416 -18.21 -14.67 -28.74
C THR A 416 -17.36 -15.58 -29.64
N GLU A 417 -17.96 -16.56 -30.32
CA GLU A 417 -17.25 -17.45 -31.26
C GLU A 417 -16.47 -16.66 -32.34
N ALA A 418 -16.96 -15.48 -32.72
CA ALA A 418 -16.28 -14.54 -33.62
C ALA A 418 -14.99 -13.92 -33.02
N MET A 419 -14.90 -13.78 -31.69
CA MET A 419 -13.70 -13.32 -30.99
C MET A 419 -12.68 -14.44 -30.80
N MET A 420 -13.12 -15.71 -30.69
CA MET A 420 -12.22 -16.85 -30.56
C MET A 420 -11.35 -17.11 -31.80
N ALA A 421 -11.76 -16.60 -32.97
CA ALA A 421 -10.98 -16.65 -34.20
C ALA A 421 -10.04 -15.45 -34.33
N GLY A 422 -8.91 -15.48 -33.60
CA GLY A 422 -7.78 -14.57 -33.83
C GLY A 422 -7.73 -13.30 -32.98
N ASP A 423 -8.47 -13.24 -31.87
CA ASP A 423 -8.32 -12.15 -30.89
C ASP A 423 -7.05 -12.36 -30.05
N PRO A 424 -6.04 -11.47 -30.13
CA PRO A 424 -4.81 -11.56 -29.34
C PRO A 424 -5.03 -11.36 -27.83
N SER A 425 -6.25 -11.05 -27.39
CA SER A 425 -6.65 -11.01 -25.98
C SER A 425 -6.87 -12.37 -25.34
N LEU A 426 -7.09 -13.41 -26.15
CA LEU A 426 -7.37 -14.76 -25.68
C LEU A 426 -6.08 -15.57 -25.71
N SER A 427 -5.69 -16.08 -24.54
CA SER A 427 -4.53 -16.97 -24.39
C SER A 427 -4.99 -18.33 -23.92
N GLU A 428 -4.35 -19.39 -24.42
CA GLU A 428 -4.43 -20.70 -23.79
C GLU A 428 -3.98 -20.61 -22.33
N ILE A 429 -4.57 -21.43 -21.46
CA ILE A 429 -4.17 -21.48 -20.05
C ILE A 429 -2.72 -21.99 -20.01
N PRO A 430 -1.78 -21.25 -19.40
CA PRO A 430 -0.40 -21.70 -19.30
C PRO A 430 -0.30 -23.05 -18.59
N GLU A 431 0.57 -23.93 -19.09
CA GLU A 431 0.71 -25.29 -18.57
C GLU A 431 1.07 -25.31 -17.08
N ASP A 432 1.91 -24.38 -16.63
CA ASP A 432 2.29 -24.23 -15.22
C ASP A 432 1.12 -23.85 -14.30
N TRP A 433 0.03 -23.28 -14.84
CA TRP A 433 -1.17 -22.96 -14.08
C TRP A 433 -2.04 -24.20 -13.88
N LEU A 434 -2.07 -25.12 -14.86
CA LEU A 434 -2.83 -26.36 -14.76
C LEU A 434 -2.29 -27.29 -13.67
N PHE A 435 -0.98 -27.25 -13.43
CA PHE A 435 -0.27 -28.07 -12.45
C PHE A 435 0.10 -27.33 -11.16
N ALA A 436 -0.44 -26.13 -10.94
CA ALA A 436 -0.18 -25.35 -9.73
C ALA A 436 -0.59 -26.15 -8.48
N ARG A 437 0.29 -26.15 -7.46
CA ARG A 437 0.07 -26.86 -6.19
C ARG A 437 -0.03 -25.89 -5.03
N ASP A 438 -0.84 -26.28 -4.05
CA ASP A 438 -1.01 -25.50 -2.83
C ASP A 438 0.28 -25.54 -2.00
N ARG A 439 0.84 -24.36 -1.75
CA ARG A 439 2.06 -24.19 -0.96
C ARG A 439 1.85 -24.47 0.54
N TYR A 440 0.60 -24.40 1.00
CA TYR A 440 0.18 -24.57 2.38
C TYR A 440 -0.78 -25.76 2.55
N ALA A 441 -0.73 -26.75 1.64
CA ALA A 441 -1.41 -28.02 1.86
C ALA A 441 -0.93 -28.66 3.18
N GLU A 442 -1.85 -29.27 3.93
CA GLU A 442 -1.44 -30.17 5.00
C GLU A 442 -0.54 -31.26 4.37
N PRO A 443 0.53 -31.70 5.04
CA PRO A 443 1.28 -32.84 4.56
C PRO A 443 0.30 -34.00 4.41
N SER A 444 0.13 -34.48 3.18
CA SER A 444 -0.56 -35.74 2.92
C SER A 444 0.12 -36.79 3.76
N GLY A 445 -0.61 -37.34 4.73
CA GLY A 445 -0.12 -38.43 5.57
C GLY A 445 0.08 -39.65 4.70
N ASP A 446 1.31 -39.85 4.25
CA ASP A 446 1.83 -41.11 3.73
C ASP A 446 2.66 -41.80 4.83
#